data_AF-A0A139AJQ1-F1
#
_entry.id   AF-A0A139AJQ1-F1
#
_cell.length_a   1.000
_cell.length_b   1.000
_cell.length_c   1.000
_cell.angle_alpha   90.00
_cell.angle_beta   90.00
_cell.angle_gamma   90.00
#
_symmetry.space_group_name_H-M   'P 1'
#
loop_
_entity.id
_entity.type
_entity.pdbx_description
1 polymer ?
#
loop_
_entity_poly.entity_id
_entity_poly.type
_entity_poly.pdbx_seq_one_letter_code
_entity_poly.pdbx_strand_id
1 'polypeptide(L)'
;MTHLLPEAQDLYTEACSLLDAVDDGLSPEVDGAGEWPLLTLKFGDPSSAAAVSAVASLLQKCILNASTLTATLSGTAGTLPPNSSRSHSNPHFLFALALCELGEIHELRTGDRNRARDLYSQAVVAFPDGVEAPRRLAKMLYSEATTEPFLSKVEKLLKNAVTNAERLETELDGDDDDETDVLGLAMHDPPLVQRELSFVPAVRDRLALLYCQTGRDDLAATQLMAGGYEWRLGREILNYPSTLSHSKTVSKPSTQSNPATSPTVESSLVRAVDNSLPPAVLAHLREVFRPSSTFWTAHGYNEHQSNGYFSYVVDLRPFLHPISPKPPPTLFHASLLHLLRTASHLFPTRASSVTHAEFWAHCRPHTSGHQFHFDSENEGVGPGGGPRHPPCTAIVVLSDGSVGGPTVVTEQVLRPTVRKGKKAKGKRESQDVTKTGLADSAFAVGPAPGRVTIFRADVLHGVVPGKPPTPVSSAENPSFSTRRVSFMVGFWDGIKAREPPVLPDGRARPSASMPFPPAHSSHSWYHDTILSTPAGKLPPFNASKFTPVEPVKMPGAVWERVGGAAANESGSRDEVPDYEYCFQGF
;
A
#
# COMPACT_ATOMS: atom_id res chain seq x y z
N MET A 1 -16.00 24.73 25.21
CA MET A 1 -17.31 24.05 25.37
C MET A 1 -18.42 24.81 24.64
N THR A 2 -18.67 26.09 24.96
CA THR A 2 -19.67 26.93 24.25
C THR A 2 -19.46 27.05 22.73
N HIS A 3 -18.21 26.92 22.25
CA HIS A 3 -17.91 26.87 20.81
C HIS A 3 -18.09 25.47 20.16
N LEU A 4 -18.02 24.38 20.94
CA LEU A 4 -18.10 23.02 20.40
C LEU A 4 -19.52 22.62 20.03
N LEU A 5 -20.54 23.20 20.68
CA LEU A 5 -21.93 22.80 20.48
C LEU A 5 -22.47 23.17 19.08
N PRO A 6 -22.29 24.40 18.56
CA PRO A 6 -22.68 24.72 17.20
C PRO A 6 -21.90 23.88 16.16
N GLU A 7 -20.58 23.73 16.36
CA GLU A 7 -19.74 22.93 15.46
C GLU A 7 -20.17 21.45 15.42
N ALA A 8 -20.47 20.86 16.57
CA ALA A 8 -20.96 19.48 16.64
C ALA A 8 -22.34 19.32 15.99
N GLN A 9 -23.22 20.33 16.10
CA GLN A 9 -24.54 20.33 15.45
C GLN A 9 -24.41 20.43 13.92
N ASP A 10 -23.51 21.26 13.42
CA ASP A 10 -23.22 21.38 11.99
C ASP A 10 -22.64 20.07 11.44
N LEU A 11 -21.69 19.46 12.15
CA LEU A 11 -21.10 18.17 11.78
C LEU A 11 -22.12 17.03 11.84
N TYR A 12 -23.04 17.04 12.81
CA TYR A 12 -24.15 16.08 12.87
C TYR A 12 -25.04 16.22 11.64
N THR A 13 -25.36 17.46 11.25
CA THR A 13 -26.13 17.74 10.04
C THR A 13 -25.40 17.26 8.77
N GLU A 14 -24.08 17.46 8.69
CA GLU A 14 -23.23 16.96 7.62
C GLU A 14 -23.24 15.42 7.57
N ALA A 15 -23.10 14.75 8.71
CA ALA A 15 -23.17 13.29 8.80
C ALA A 15 -24.54 12.74 8.39
N CYS A 16 -25.64 13.40 8.81
CA CYS A 16 -27.00 13.06 8.37
C CYS A 16 -27.18 13.26 6.87
N SER A 17 -26.65 14.34 6.30
CA SER A 17 -26.71 14.57 4.84
C SER A 17 -25.92 13.51 4.06
N LEU A 18 -24.78 13.05 4.59
CA LEU A 18 -24.01 11.94 4.03
C LEU A 18 -24.74 10.59 4.18
N LEU A 19 -25.53 10.40 5.24
CA LEU A 19 -26.41 9.23 5.40
C LEU A 19 -27.46 9.22 4.29
N ASP A 20 -28.18 10.32 4.13
CA ASP A 20 -29.24 10.46 3.12
C ASP A 20 -28.70 10.24 1.70
N ALA A 21 -27.46 10.70 1.42
CA ALA A 21 -26.80 10.48 0.14
C ALA A 21 -26.33 9.03 -0.12
N VAL A 22 -26.20 8.22 0.95
CA VAL A 22 -25.84 6.80 0.88
C VAL A 22 -27.09 5.92 0.84
N ASP A 23 -28.24 6.45 1.29
CA ASP A 23 -29.45 5.69 1.61
C ASP A 23 -30.58 5.84 0.58
N ASP A 24 -30.28 5.62 -0.69
CA ASP A 24 -31.30 5.38 -1.73
C ASP A 24 -31.97 3.98 -1.59
N GLY A 25 -32.11 3.41 -0.36
CA GLY A 25 -32.75 2.10 -0.23
C GLY A 25 -33.06 1.43 1.13
N LEU A 26 -32.62 1.88 2.30
CA LEU A 26 -32.89 1.15 3.57
C LEU A 26 -33.00 2.06 4.82
N SER A 27 -34.23 2.38 5.24
CA SER A 27 -34.50 3.08 6.50
C SER A 27 -33.99 2.34 7.75
N PRO A 28 -33.26 3.00 8.66
CA PRO A 28 -32.87 2.41 9.94
C PRO A 28 -34.00 2.53 11.00
N GLU A 29 -34.52 1.40 11.46
CA GLU A 29 -35.27 1.34 12.72
C GLU A 29 -34.28 1.36 13.91
N VAL A 30 -34.41 2.37 14.78
CA VAL A 30 -33.63 2.49 16.02
C VAL A 30 -34.47 1.93 17.16
N ASP A 31 -34.21 0.68 17.55
CA ASP A 31 -34.89 0.06 18.69
C ASP A 31 -34.14 0.34 20.01
N GLY A 32 -34.92 0.63 21.06
CA GLY A 32 -34.45 1.23 22.31
C GLY A 32 -33.76 0.28 23.29
N ALA A 33 -32.86 0.87 24.09
CA ALA A 33 -32.43 0.44 25.42
C ALA A 33 -32.02 -1.05 25.57
N GLY A 34 -30.84 -1.41 25.07
CA GLY A 34 -30.12 -2.62 25.48
C GLY A 34 -28.61 -2.33 25.50
N GLU A 35 -27.88 -3.03 26.36
CA GLU A 35 -26.41 -2.94 26.45
C GLU A 35 -25.78 -2.96 25.06
N TRP A 36 -25.09 -1.88 24.73
CA TRP A 36 -24.46 -1.73 23.42
C TRP A 36 -23.29 -2.69 23.37
N PRO A 37 -23.28 -3.69 22.46
CA PRO A 37 -22.07 -4.46 22.26
C PRO A 37 -20.97 -3.47 21.93
N LEU A 38 -19.78 -3.73 22.44
CA LEU A 38 -18.57 -3.20 21.85
C LEU A 38 -18.56 -3.58 20.38
N LEU A 39 -19.16 -2.71 19.60
CA LEU A 39 -18.89 -2.47 18.23
C LEU A 39 -17.45 -1.96 18.22
N THR A 40 -16.48 -2.85 18.49
CA THR A 40 -15.49 -3.13 17.46
C THR A 40 -16.29 -3.29 16.18
N LEU A 41 -16.63 -2.15 15.57
CA LEU A 41 -17.08 -2.09 14.20
C LEU A 41 -15.90 -2.72 13.48
N LYS A 42 -16.01 -4.02 13.22
CA LYS A 42 -15.29 -4.65 12.13
C LYS A 42 -15.87 -3.94 10.91
N PHE A 43 -15.36 -2.73 10.66
CA PHE A 43 -15.77 -1.84 9.58
C PHE A 43 -15.35 -2.53 8.30
N GLY A 44 -16.23 -3.43 7.90
CA GLY A 44 -15.96 -4.35 6.83
C GLY A 44 -16.33 -3.78 5.49
N ASP A 45 -17.43 -3.06 5.49
CA ASP A 45 -17.97 -2.47 4.28
C ASP A 45 -18.06 -0.95 4.48
N PRO A 46 -17.05 -0.19 4.05
CA PRO A 46 -17.12 1.25 4.04
C PRO A 46 -18.13 1.78 3.02
N SER A 47 -18.95 0.95 2.35
CA SER A 47 -20.17 1.39 1.64
C SER A 47 -21.43 1.34 2.50
N SER A 48 -21.38 0.76 3.71
CA SER A 48 -22.59 0.54 4.52
C SER A 48 -23.11 1.83 5.19
N ALA A 49 -24.44 1.99 5.19
CA ALA A 49 -25.16 2.97 6.00
C ALA A 49 -24.79 2.86 7.50
N ALA A 50 -24.35 1.69 7.95
CA ALA A 50 -23.89 1.44 9.31
C ALA A 50 -22.71 2.33 9.72
N ALA A 51 -21.77 2.61 8.81
CA ALA A 51 -20.64 3.48 9.15
C ALA A 51 -21.05 4.93 9.36
N VAL A 52 -21.92 5.45 8.49
CA VAL A 52 -22.40 6.83 8.63
C VAL A 52 -23.39 6.95 9.80
N SER A 53 -24.15 5.90 10.09
CA SER A 53 -25.01 5.79 11.28
C SER A 53 -24.18 5.78 12.57
N ALA A 54 -23.03 5.08 12.58
CA ALA A 54 -22.10 5.14 13.69
C ALA A 54 -21.54 6.55 13.91
N VAL A 55 -21.19 7.29 12.83
CA VAL A 55 -20.77 8.69 12.92
C VAL A 55 -21.88 9.59 13.47
N ALA A 56 -23.10 9.47 12.95
CA ALA A 56 -24.25 10.23 13.45
C ALA A 56 -24.52 9.93 14.94
N SER A 57 -24.41 8.67 15.36
CA SER A 57 -24.55 8.26 16.76
C SER A 57 -23.45 8.84 17.66
N LEU A 58 -22.18 8.81 17.21
CA LEU A 58 -21.06 9.43 17.94
C LEU A 58 -21.28 10.94 18.11
N LEU A 59 -21.67 11.64 17.05
CA LEU A 59 -21.94 13.07 17.07
C LEU A 59 -23.13 13.42 17.97
N GLN A 60 -24.20 12.61 17.94
CA GLN A 60 -25.34 12.78 18.84
C GLN A 60 -24.92 12.63 20.32
N LYS A 61 -24.09 11.63 20.65
CA LYS A 61 -23.53 11.47 22.00
C LYS A 61 -22.66 12.65 22.40
N CYS A 62 -21.84 13.18 21.47
CA CYS A 62 -21.05 14.40 21.72
C CYS A 62 -21.94 15.58 22.09
N ILE A 63 -23.02 15.81 21.33
CA ILE A 63 -23.96 16.92 21.54
C ILE A 63 -24.65 16.79 22.91
N LEU A 64 -25.14 15.59 23.25
CA LEU A 64 -25.81 15.33 24.53
C LEU A 64 -24.88 15.55 25.73
N ASN A 65 -23.64 15.05 25.65
CA ASN A 65 -22.66 15.18 26.71
C ASN A 65 -22.11 16.61 26.83
N ALA A 66 -21.86 17.31 25.71
CA ALA A 66 -21.41 18.70 25.72
C ALA A 66 -22.48 19.65 26.30
N SER A 67 -23.75 19.38 26.03
CA SER A 67 -24.88 20.12 26.60
C SER A 67 -24.96 19.91 28.11
N THR A 68 -24.80 18.66 28.56
CA THR A 68 -24.78 18.29 29.99
C THR A 68 -23.60 18.94 30.71
N LEU A 69 -22.38 18.87 30.13
CA LEU A 69 -21.18 19.45 30.74
C LEU A 69 -21.23 20.98 30.78
N THR A 70 -21.79 21.63 29.75
CA THR A 70 -21.97 23.08 29.73
C THR A 70 -22.96 23.52 30.82
N ALA A 71 -24.01 22.74 31.08
CA ALA A 71 -24.94 22.98 32.18
C ALA A 71 -24.28 22.82 33.55
N THR A 72 -23.39 21.84 33.73
CA THR A 72 -22.63 21.63 34.97
C THR A 72 -21.57 22.70 35.21
N LEU A 73 -20.81 23.09 34.18
CA LEU A 73 -19.73 24.08 34.26
C LEU A 73 -20.24 25.52 34.42
N SER A 74 -21.48 25.81 34.00
CA SER A 74 -22.14 27.09 34.27
C SER A 74 -22.40 27.32 35.77
N GLY A 75 -22.28 26.27 36.60
CA GLY A 75 -22.43 26.35 38.06
C GLY A 75 -21.12 26.47 38.84
N THR A 76 -19.96 26.15 38.26
CA THR A 76 -18.66 26.13 38.97
C THR A 76 -17.52 26.56 38.04
N ALA A 77 -17.12 27.83 38.16
CA ALA A 77 -16.02 28.42 37.41
C ALA A 77 -14.65 27.94 37.93
N GLY A 78 -14.27 26.72 37.58
CA GLY A 78 -12.91 26.21 37.72
C GLY A 78 -12.40 25.70 36.38
N THR A 79 -11.26 26.20 35.91
CA THR A 79 -10.57 25.68 34.72
C THR A 79 -10.02 24.29 35.04
N LEU A 80 -10.84 23.26 34.85
CA LEU A 80 -10.35 21.89 34.83
C LEU A 80 -9.34 21.77 33.67
N PRO A 81 -8.16 21.17 33.89
CA PRO A 81 -7.27 20.83 32.79
C PRO A 81 -8.02 19.96 31.78
N PRO A 82 -7.68 20.02 30.48
CA PRO A 82 -8.29 19.14 29.48
C PRO A 82 -8.15 17.70 29.98
N ASN A 83 -9.29 17.08 30.28
CA ASN A 83 -9.32 15.73 30.80
C ASN A 83 -8.74 14.81 29.72
N SER A 84 -7.63 14.12 30.03
CA SER A 84 -6.97 13.15 29.15
C SER A 84 -7.66 11.78 29.14
N SER A 85 -8.77 11.63 29.89
CA SER A 85 -9.59 10.42 29.92
C SER A 85 -10.05 9.99 28.53
N ARG A 86 -9.90 8.69 28.22
CA ARG A 86 -10.49 8.04 27.04
C ARG A 86 -11.79 7.36 27.49
N SER A 87 -12.84 8.15 27.68
CA SER A 87 -14.14 7.68 28.16
C SER A 87 -15.30 8.26 27.36
N HIS A 88 -16.43 7.56 27.32
CA HIS A 88 -17.70 8.05 26.81
C HIS A 88 -18.21 9.28 27.59
N SER A 89 -17.70 9.52 28.79
CA SER A 89 -17.99 10.74 29.57
C SER A 89 -17.18 11.96 29.12
N ASN A 90 -16.12 11.79 28.32
CA ASN A 90 -15.27 12.88 27.85
C ASN A 90 -15.73 13.39 26.46
N PRO A 91 -16.44 14.54 26.38
CA PRO A 91 -16.95 15.05 25.11
C PRO A 91 -15.84 15.50 24.15
N HIS A 92 -14.66 15.89 24.63
CA HIS A 92 -13.53 16.26 23.77
C HIS A 92 -12.99 15.04 23.02
N PHE A 93 -12.83 13.92 23.73
CA PHE A 93 -12.40 12.66 23.14
C PHE A 93 -13.42 12.14 22.12
N LEU A 94 -14.71 12.09 22.51
CA LEU A 94 -15.77 11.65 21.58
C LEU A 94 -15.87 12.53 20.33
N PHE A 95 -15.70 13.85 20.48
CA PHE A 95 -15.73 14.78 19.35
C PHE A 95 -14.55 14.55 18.41
N ALA A 96 -13.35 14.34 18.95
CA ALA A 96 -12.18 13.97 18.14
C ALA A 96 -12.37 12.64 17.41
N LEU A 97 -12.98 11.63 18.04
CA LEU A 97 -13.32 10.37 17.38
C LEU A 97 -14.30 10.60 16.22
N ALA A 98 -15.37 11.36 16.44
CA ALA A 98 -16.34 11.65 15.39
C ALA A 98 -15.72 12.38 14.19
N LEU A 99 -14.85 13.37 14.46
CA LEU A 99 -14.07 14.07 13.42
C LEU A 99 -13.14 13.11 12.66
N CYS A 100 -12.50 12.16 13.35
CA CYS A 100 -11.69 11.12 12.71
C CYS A 100 -12.52 10.24 11.78
N GLU A 101 -13.70 9.78 12.20
CA GLU A 101 -14.55 8.94 11.35
C GLU A 101 -15.08 9.73 10.14
N LEU A 102 -15.56 10.95 10.35
CA LEU A 102 -16.04 11.81 9.26
C LEU A 102 -14.92 12.14 8.27
N GLY A 103 -13.72 12.42 8.77
CA GLY A 103 -12.54 12.65 7.92
C GLY A 103 -12.20 11.42 7.07
N GLU A 104 -12.36 10.21 7.58
CA GLU A 104 -12.14 8.98 6.81
C GLU A 104 -13.24 8.72 5.79
N ILE A 105 -14.50 9.06 6.10
CA ILE A 105 -15.57 9.07 5.10
C ILE A 105 -15.22 10.00 3.94
N HIS A 106 -14.76 11.22 4.23
CA HIS A 106 -14.33 12.14 3.17
C HIS A 106 -13.12 11.61 2.39
N GLU A 107 -12.09 11.07 3.08
CA GLU A 107 -10.90 10.51 2.43
C GLU A 107 -11.24 9.35 1.50
N LEU A 108 -12.03 8.37 1.98
CA LEU A 108 -12.25 7.11 1.29
C LEU A 108 -13.46 7.13 0.34
N ARG A 109 -14.56 7.81 0.70
CA ARG A 109 -15.80 7.79 -0.09
C ARG A 109 -15.88 8.94 -1.08
N THR A 110 -15.70 10.18 -0.59
CA THR A 110 -15.87 11.37 -1.44
C THR A 110 -14.60 11.71 -2.22
N GLY A 111 -13.44 11.23 -1.76
CA GLY A 111 -12.14 11.65 -2.25
C GLY A 111 -11.76 13.09 -1.87
N ASP A 112 -12.55 13.78 -1.03
CA ASP A 112 -12.26 15.13 -0.54
C ASP A 112 -11.20 15.12 0.56
N ARG A 113 -9.95 15.07 0.12
CA ARG A 113 -8.78 15.07 1.00
C ARG A 113 -8.60 16.39 1.75
N ASN A 114 -9.03 17.52 1.20
CA ASN A 114 -8.89 18.79 1.89
C ASN A 114 -9.80 18.83 3.11
N ARG A 115 -11.07 18.45 2.93
CA ARG A 115 -12.02 18.34 4.04
C ARG A 115 -11.56 17.32 5.09
N ALA A 116 -11.10 16.15 4.66
CA ALA A 116 -10.57 15.12 5.57
C ALA A 116 -9.39 15.65 6.42
N ARG A 117 -8.43 16.37 5.81
CA ARG A 117 -7.30 16.97 6.51
C ARG A 117 -7.73 18.02 7.53
N ASP A 118 -8.71 18.85 7.18
CA ASP A 118 -9.23 19.89 8.06
C ASP A 118 -9.95 19.26 9.26
N LEU A 119 -10.72 18.19 9.05
CA LEU A 119 -11.37 17.42 10.11
C LEU A 119 -10.35 16.75 11.04
N TYR A 120 -9.31 16.10 10.51
CA TYR A 120 -8.25 15.53 11.35
C TYR A 120 -7.46 16.61 12.12
N SER A 121 -7.26 17.78 11.51
CA SER A 121 -6.63 18.91 12.20
C SER A 121 -7.48 19.39 13.37
N GLN A 122 -8.79 19.50 13.19
CA GLN A 122 -9.72 19.80 14.27
C GLN A 122 -9.73 18.71 15.35
N ALA A 123 -9.65 17.43 14.97
CA ALA A 123 -9.60 16.32 15.91
C ALA A 123 -8.36 16.39 16.83
N VAL A 124 -7.19 16.71 16.27
CA VAL A 124 -5.95 16.92 17.03
C VAL A 124 -6.08 18.10 18.01
N VAL A 125 -6.77 19.18 17.62
CA VAL A 125 -7.02 20.32 18.51
C VAL A 125 -8.02 19.97 19.61
N ALA A 126 -9.07 19.22 19.26
CA ALA A 126 -10.12 18.81 20.19
C ALA A 126 -9.59 17.88 21.29
N PHE A 127 -8.68 16.95 20.94
CA PHE A 127 -8.09 16.00 21.87
C PHE A 127 -6.58 15.77 21.55
N PRO A 128 -5.68 16.64 22.04
CA PRO A 128 -4.25 16.59 21.72
C PRO A 128 -3.51 15.39 22.32
N ASP A 129 -4.11 14.75 23.33
CA ASP A 129 -3.60 13.55 23.99
C ASP A 129 -3.95 12.25 23.25
N GLY A 130 -4.63 12.34 22.11
CA GLY A 130 -4.95 11.18 21.26
C GLY A 130 -3.73 10.61 20.53
N VAL A 131 -3.85 9.36 20.09
CA VAL A 131 -2.91 8.65 19.20
C VAL A 131 -3.50 8.63 17.78
N GLU A 132 -4.80 8.36 17.65
CA GLU A 132 -5.48 8.16 16.37
C GLU A 132 -5.49 9.43 15.50
N ALA A 133 -5.95 10.57 16.04
CA ALA A 133 -6.07 11.82 15.27
C ALA A 133 -4.72 12.34 14.74
N PRO A 134 -3.65 12.44 15.55
CA PRO A 134 -2.34 12.85 15.04
C PRO A 134 -1.79 11.88 13.99
N ARG A 135 -2.02 10.57 14.13
CA ARG A 135 -1.63 9.57 13.13
C ARG A 135 -2.33 9.81 11.79
N ARG A 136 -3.66 9.96 11.79
CA ARG A 136 -4.46 10.19 10.57
C ARG A 136 -4.01 11.47 9.86
N LEU A 137 -3.84 12.57 10.62
CA LEU A 137 -3.33 13.82 10.07
C LEU A 137 -1.89 13.68 9.53
N ALA A 138 -1.00 13.05 10.28
CA ALA A 138 0.38 12.81 9.89
C ALA A 138 0.47 12.01 8.58
N LYS A 139 -0.33 10.95 8.41
CA LYS A 139 -0.42 10.16 7.17
C LYS A 139 -0.76 11.05 5.97
N MET A 140 -1.77 11.92 6.10
CA MET A 140 -2.18 12.82 5.01
C MET A 140 -1.07 13.83 4.68
N LEU A 141 -0.55 14.52 5.70
CA LEU A 141 0.51 15.52 5.53
C LEU A 141 1.79 14.91 4.95
N TYR A 142 2.13 13.67 5.32
CA TYR A 142 3.27 12.96 4.76
C TYR A 142 3.12 12.72 3.25
N SER A 143 1.93 12.33 2.81
CA SER A 143 1.64 12.13 1.39
C SER A 143 1.61 13.43 0.57
N GLU A 144 1.50 14.58 1.23
CA GLU A 144 1.45 15.91 0.60
C GLU A 144 2.74 16.71 0.84
N ALA A 145 3.69 16.15 1.58
CA ALA A 145 4.89 16.86 1.98
C ALA A 145 5.78 17.16 0.76
N THR A 146 5.87 18.45 0.43
CA THR A 146 6.71 19.00 -0.63
C THR A 146 7.84 19.87 -0.08
N THR A 147 7.87 20.09 1.24
CA THR A 147 8.88 20.91 1.92
C THR A 147 9.24 20.34 3.30
N GLU A 148 10.42 20.71 3.79
CA GLU A 148 10.92 20.29 5.11
C GLU A 148 10.01 20.72 6.28
N PRO A 149 9.39 21.93 6.29
CA PRO A 149 8.42 22.29 7.33
C PRO A 149 7.22 21.33 7.45
N PHE A 150 6.74 20.76 6.33
CA PHE A 150 5.68 19.75 6.39
C PHE A 150 6.18 18.48 7.09
N LEU A 151 7.41 18.04 6.82
CA LEU A 151 8.00 16.88 7.47
C LEU A 151 8.24 17.09 8.96
N SER A 152 8.70 18.28 9.34
CA SER A 152 8.81 18.66 10.75
C SER A 152 7.46 18.59 11.47
N LYS A 153 6.37 19.03 10.82
CA LYS A 153 5.01 18.92 11.36
C LYS A 153 4.56 17.46 11.49
N VAL A 154 4.82 16.63 10.48
CA VAL A 154 4.53 15.19 10.51
C VAL A 154 5.27 14.51 11.66
N GLU A 155 6.58 14.77 11.79
CA GLU A 155 7.41 14.22 12.85
C GLU A 155 6.87 14.58 14.23
N LYS A 156 6.51 15.86 14.44
CA LYS A 156 5.93 16.33 15.71
C LYS A 156 4.63 15.59 16.05
N LEU A 157 3.73 15.42 15.08
CA LEU A 157 2.46 14.70 15.29
C LEU A 157 2.71 13.24 15.68
N LEU A 158 3.63 12.55 15.00
CA LEU A 158 3.95 11.16 15.27
C LEU A 158 4.66 10.99 16.62
N LYS A 159 5.63 11.85 16.95
CA LYS A 159 6.29 11.86 18.27
C LYS A 159 5.28 12.04 19.39
N ASN A 160 4.38 13.01 19.27
CA ASN A 160 3.34 13.24 20.26
C ASN A 160 2.44 12.01 20.43
N ALA A 161 2.05 11.36 19.32
CA ALA A 161 1.25 10.14 19.38
C ALA A 161 1.98 8.97 20.09
N VAL A 162 3.28 8.78 19.83
CA VAL A 162 4.10 7.78 20.55
C VAL A 162 4.18 8.10 22.04
N THR A 163 4.50 9.34 22.40
CA THR A 163 4.57 9.75 23.82
C THR A 163 3.22 9.60 24.54
N ASN A 164 2.11 9.92 23.84
CA ASN A 164 0.77 9.74 24.40
C ASN A 164 0.42 8.26 24.62
N ALA A 165 0.86 7.39 23.71
CA ALA A 165 0.68 5.95 23.84
C ALA A 165 1.50 5.37 25.00
N GLU A 166 2.77 5.75 25.12
CA GLU A 166 3.66 5.29 26.21
C GLU A 166 3.13 5.73 27.58
N ARG A 167 2.60 6.95 27.68
CA ARG A 167 1.91 7.41 28.88
C ARG A 167 0.67 6.55 29.17
N LEU A 168 -0.13 6.24 28.16
CA LEU A 168 -1.34 5.45 28.30
C LEU A 168 -1.03 3.99 28.71
N GLU A 169 0.03 3.40 28.18
CA GLU A 169 0.55 2.09 28.61
C GLU A 169 1.00 2.13 30.06
N THR A 170 1.78 3.15 30.46
CA THR A 170 2.23 3.34 31.86
C THR A 170 1.05 3.51 32.83
N GLU A 171 0.01 4.25 32.43
CA GLU A 171 -1.21 4.43 33.22
C GLU A 171 -1.99 3.11 33.40
N LEU A 172 -1.88 2.16 32.47
CA LEU A 172 -2.51 0.83 32.55
C LEU A 172 -1.67 -0.18 33.32
N ASP A 173 -0.35 -0.11 33.19
CA ASP A 173 0.62 -1.01 33.81
C ASP A 173 0.90 -0.69 35.27
N GLY A 174 0.22 0.32 35.85
CA GLY A 174 0.42 0.78 37.23
C GLY A 174 0.48 -0.39 38.21
N ASP A 175 1.70 -0.79 38.58
CA ASP A 175 1.97 -1.84 39.54
C ASP A 175 1.31 -1.43 40.87
N ASP A 176 0.36 -2.26 41.31
CA ASP A 176 -0.56 -2.14 42.45
C ASP A 176 0.10 -1.96 43.83
N ASP A 177 1.37 -1.56 43.93
CA ASP A 177 2.10 -1.53 45.20
C ASP A 177 1.82 -0.27 46.05
N ASP A 178 1.28 0.81 45.47
CA ASP A 178 0.84 2.01 46.19
C ASP A 178 -0.70 2.13 46.17
N GLU A 179 -1.37 1.66 47.24
CA GLU A 179 -2.84 1.68 47.46
C GLU A 179 -3.52 3.06 47.30
N THR A 180 -2.77 4.13 47.04
CA THR A 180 -3.24 5.50 46.90
C THR A 180 -3.64 5.94 45.49
N ASP A 181 -3.41 5.15 44.43
CA ASP A 181 -3.64 5.59 43.03
C ASP A 181 -4.83 4.92 42.30
N VAL A 182 -5.75 4.30 43.04
CA VAL A 182 -6.97 3.64 42.51
C VAL A 182 -7.92 4.61 41.74
N LEU A 183 -7.71 5.93 41.84
CA LEU A 183 -8.54 6.92 41.17
C LEU A 183 -8.19 7.16 39.68
N GLY A 184 -6.98 6.79 39.24
CA GLY A 184 -6.53 7.02 37.85
C GLY A 184 -7.19 6.08 36.83
N LEU A 185 -7.24 4.78 37.14
CA LEU A 185 -7.79 3.75 36.23
C LEU A 185 -9.31 3.86 36.05
N ALA A 186 -10.04 4.39 37.03
CA ALA A 186 -11.49 4.59 36.96
C ALA A 186 -11.93 5.63 35.90
N MET A 187 -10.98 6.37 35.32
CA MET A 187 -11.26 7.42 34.34
C MET A 187 -11.28 6.94 32.89
N HIS A 188 -10.86 5.71 32.58
CA HIS A 188 -10.74 5.23 31.20
C HIS A 188 -11.74 4.12 30.91
N ASP A 189 -12.31 4.14 29.71
CA ASP A 189 -13.10 3.02 29.20
C ASP A 189 -12.13 2.06 28.48
N PRO A 190 -11.90 0.83 29.00
CA PRO A 190 -10.87 -0.08 28.47
C PRO A 190 -10.90 -0.31 26.96
N PRO A 191 -12.07 -0.43 26.30
CA PRO A 191 -12.09 -0.66 24.86
C PRO A 191 -11.71 0.57 24.03
N LEU A 192 -11.96 1.78 24.52
CA LEU A 192 -11.54 3.01 23.86
C LEU A 192 -10.03 3.19 23.98
N VAL A 193 -9.46 2.80 25.11
CA VAL A 193 -8.01 2.72 25.30
C VAL A 193 -7.40 1.67 24.36
N GLN A 194 -7.96 0.46 24.31
CA GLN A 194 -7.49 -0.60 23.41
C GLN A 194 -7.54 -0.16 21.93
N ARG A 195 -8.56 0.62 21.55
CA ARG A 195 -8.65 1.23 20.21
C ARG A 195 -7.47 2.16 19.95
N GLU A 196 -7.18 3.11 20.84
CA GLU A 196 -6.05 4.04 20.70
C GLU A 196 -4.71 3.27 20.61
N LEU A 197 -4.49 2.29 21.51
CA LEU A 197 -3.28 1.48 21.54
C LEU A 197 -3.11 0.61 20.28
N SER A 198 -4.21 0.19 19.65
CA SER A 198 -4.15 -0.57 18.38
C SER A 198 -3.49 0.20 17.23
N PHE A 199 -3.41 1.53 17.32
CA PHE A 199 -2.77 2.36 16.30
C PHE A 199 -1.26 2.56 16.51
N VAL A 200 -0.72 2.19 17.68
CA VAL A 200 0.68 2.44 18.06
C VAL A 200 1.68 1.81 17.11
N PRO A 201 1.53 0.55 16.66
CA PRO A 201 2.45 -0.04 15.69
C PRO A 201 2.55 0.80 14.41
N ALA A 202 1.41 1.19 13.82
CA ALA A 202 1.39 2.00 12.60
C ALA A 202 1.97 3.42 12.79
N VAL A 203 1.87 4.00 13.99
CA VAL A 203 2.53 5.28 14.33
C VAL A 203 4.05 5.10 14.35
N ARG A 204 4.53 4.07 15.05
CA ARG A 204 5.96 3.76 15.17
C ARG A 204 6.56 3.43 13.81
N ASP A 205 5.89 2.63 12.99
CA ASP A 205 6.30 2.29 11.63
C ASP A 205 6.47 3.53 10.76
N ARG A 206 5.50 4.45 10.82
CA ARG A 206 5.55 5.69 10.05
C ARG A 206 6.67 6.61 10.51
N LEU A 207 6.89 6.71 11.82
CA LEU A 207 7.97 7.52 12.39
C LEU A 207 9.35 6.92 12.07
N ALA A 208 9.49 5.60 12.19
CA ALA A 208 10.68 4.87 11.80
C ALA A 208 10.99 5.05 10.31
N LEU A 209 9.98 4.94 9.43
CA LEU A 209 10.16 5.20 7.99
C LEU A 209 10.69 6.62 7.74
N LEU A 210 10.07 7.63 8.36
CA LEU A 210 10.52 9.02 8.22
C LEU A 210 11.98 9.17 8.64
N TYR A 211 12.39 8.56 9.74
CA TYR A 211 13.79 8.59 10.19
C TYR A 211 14.73 7.86 9.24
N CYS A 212 14.38 6.65 8.78
CA CYS A 212 15.14 5.91 7.77
C CYS A 212 15.32 6.77 6.51
N GLN A 213 14.24 7.35 5.98
CA GLN A 213 14.26 8.15 4.75
C GLN A 213 15.00 9.50 4.92
N THR A 214 15.21 9.97 6.15
CA THR A 214 15.99 11.18 6.45
C THR A 214 17.42 10.87 6.91
N GLY A 215 17.85 9.61 6.88
CA GLY A 215 19.19 9.18 7.29
C GLY A 215 19.45 9.25 8.80
N ARG A 216 18.38 9.31 9.60
CA ARG A 216 18.43 9.35 11.07
C ARG A 216 18.25 7.95 11.66
N ASP A 217 19.11 7.03 11.22
CA ASP A 217 18.97 5.59 11.49
C ASP A 217 18.97 5.24 12.99
N ASP A 218 19.70 5.99 13.84
CA ASP A 218 19.70 5.76 15.29
C ASP A 218 18.32 5.98 15.91
N LEU A 219 17.62 7.04 15.48
CA LEU A 219 16.25 7.32 15.92
C LEU A 219 15.26 6.31 15.35
N ALA A 220 15.48 5.85 14.12
CA ALA A 220 14.69 4.79 13.52
C ALA A 220 14.82 3.49 14.32
N ALA A 221 16.05 3.12 14.72
CA ALA A 221 16.32 1.90 15.46
C ALA A 221 15.53 1.84 16.78
N THR A 222 15.45 2.95 17.53
CA THR A 222 14.61 3.03 18.74
C THR A 222 13.16 2.65 18.46
N GLN A 223 12.56 3.24 17.42
CA GLN A 223 11.17 2.98 17.07
C GLN A 223 10.95 1.55 16.55
N LEU A 224 11.90 1.04 15.78
CA LEU A 224 11.86 -0.31 15.20
C LEU A 224 11.98 -1.40 16.27
N MET A 225 12.95 -1.28 17.20
CA MET A 225 13.08 -2.22 18.31
C MET A 225 11.83 -2.22 19.18
N ALA A 226 11.27 -1.04 19.44
CA ALA A 226 10.04 -0.90 20.21
C ALA A 226 8.79 -1.41 19.46
N GLY A 227 8.87 -1.59 18.14
CA GLY A 227 7.87 -2.26 17.31
C GLY A 227 8.10 -3.78 17.15
N GLY A 228 9.14 -4.33 17.78
CA GLY A 228 9.48 -5.76 17.69
C GLY A 228 10.26 -6.15 16.44
N TYR A 229 10.75 -5.19 15.65
CA TYR A 229 11.55 -5.50 14.47
C TYR A 229 13.01 -5.80 14.83
N GLU A 230 13.54 -6.88 14.28
CA GLU A 230 14.95 -7.26 14.40
C GLU A 230 15.76 -6.86 13.15
N TRP A 231 15.07 -6.80 12.00
CA TRP A 231 15.66 -6.52 10.71
C TRP A 231 14.91 -5.41 9.99
N ARG A 232 15.59 -4.77 9.05
CA ARG A 232 15.00 -3.79 8.15
C ARG A 232 15.64 -3.86 6.77
N LEU A 233 14.95 -3.32 5.77
CA LEU A 233 15.60 -3.01 4.50
C LEU A 233 16.79 -2.08 4.72
N GLY A 234 17.86 -2.32 3.97
CA GLY A 234 19.12 -1.59 4.11
C GLY A 234 18.95 -0.07 3.99
N ARG A 235 19.81 0.68 4.67
CA ARG A 235 19.69 2.14 4.78
C ARG A 235 19.65 2.82 3.40
N GLU A 236 20.45 2.31 2.47
CA GLU A 236 20.56 2.83 1.11
C GLU A 236 19.33 2.50 0.26
N ILE A 237 18.58 1.44 0.62
CA ILE A 237 17.31 1.08 -0.03
C ILE A 237 16.20 2.01 0.45
N LEU A 238 16.08 2.24 1.77
CA LEU A 238 15.04 3.11 2.32
C LEU A 238 15.33 4.60 2.05
N ASN A 239 16.58 5.03 2.19
CA ASN A 239 17.06 6.39 1.91
C ASN A 239 17.72 6.49 0.52
N TYR A 240 17.03 5.96 -0.49
CA TYR A 240 17.58 5.86 -1.84
C TYR A 240 17.94 7.23 -2.45
N PRO A 241 18.95 7.31 -3.34
CA PRO A 241 19.35 8.56 -3.97
C PRO A 241 18.21 9.25 -4.73
N SER A 242 18.04 10.57 -4.54
CA SER A 242 17.02 11.37 -5.26
C SER A 242 17.20 11.39 -6.79
N THR A 243 18.38 11.00 -7.28
CA THR A 243 18.66 10.84 -8.71
C THR A 243 17.91 9.67 -9.33
N LEU A 244 17.49 8.66 -8.55
CA LEU A 244 16.71 7.53 -9.05
C LEU A 244 15.36 7.97 -9.59
N SER A 245 14.71 8.92 -8.90
CA SER A 245 13.44 9.51 -9.36
C SER A 245 13.57 10.24 -10.70
N HIS A 246 14.79 10.59 -11.11
CA HIS A 246 15.08 11.33 -12.35
C HIS A 246 16.03 10.57 -13.27
N SER A 247 16.11 9.23 -13.12
CA SER A 247 17.17 8.43 -13.76
C SER A 247 17.36 8.85 -15.21
N LYS A 248 18.52 9.49 -15.45
CA LYS A 248 18.85 10.12 -16.73
C LYS A 248 18.93 9.01 -17.75
N THR A 249 18.18 9.15 -18.84
CA THR A 249 18.38 8.32 -20.02
C THR A 249 19.87 8.32 -20.36
N VAL A 250 20.44 7.12 -20.49
CA VAL A 250 21.87 6.97 -20.81
C VAL A 250 22.08 7.70 -22.13
N SER A 251 22.80 8.83 -22.07
CA SER A 251 23.15 9.58 -23.26
C SER A 251 23.91 8.63 -24.18
N LYS A 252 23.51 8.55 -25.46
CA LYS A 252 24.06 7.59 -26.44
C LYS A 252 25.56 7.41 -26.19
N PRO A 253 26.03 6.16 -25.97
CA PRO A 253 27.44 5.93 -25.72
C PRO A 253 28.24 6.56 -26.87
N SER A 254 29.14 7.47 -26.52
CA SER A 254 30.08 8.07 -27.47
C SER A 254 30.79 6.93 -28.21
N THR A 255 30.84 7.06 -29.54
CA THR A 255 30.99 6.04 -30.57
C THR A 255 32.31 5.24 -30.59
N GLN A 256 32.96 4.94 -29.47
CA GLN A 256 34.27 4.28 -29.45
C GLN A 256 34.45 3.33 -28.24
N SER A 257 33.75 2.19 -28.23
CA SER A 257 34.21 1.01 -27.49
C SER A 257 33.66 -0.27 -28.11
N ASN A 258 34.54 -1.25 -28.32
CA ASN A 258 34.36 -2.47 -29.10
C ASN A 258 33.07 -3.28 -28.84
N PRO A 259 32.44 -3.87 -29.87
CA PRO A 259 31.25 -4.71 -29.76
C PRO A 259 31.64 -6.19 -29.53
N ALA A 260 31.97 -6.61 -28.31
CA ALA A 260 32.18 -8.04 -28.05
C ALA A 260 32.10 -8.50 -26.58
N THR A 261 31.85 -7.63 -25.60
CA THR A 261 31.66 -8.11 -24.23
C THR A 261 30.22 -8.58 -24.06
N SER A 262 30.06 -9.89 -23.94
CA SER A 262 28.83 -10.57 -23.55
C SER A 262 28.13 -9.82 -22.40
N PRO A 263 26.79 -9.76 -22.37
CA PRO A 263 26.05 -9.12 -21.29
C PRO A 263 26.57 -9.62 -19.93
N THR A 264 27.04 -8.70 -19.08
CA THR A 264 27.47 -9.01 -17.71
C THR A 264 26.33 -9.69 -16.94
N VAL A 265 26.68 -10.55 -15.99
CA VAL A 265 25.72 -11.32 -15.15
C VAL A 265 24.71 -10.39 -14.46
N GLU A 266 25.11 -9.17 -14.11
CA GLU A 266 24.26 -8.11 -13.53
C GLU A 266 23.09 -7.70 -14.45
N SER A 267 23.26 -7.80 -15.77
CA SER A 267 22.19 -7.51 -16.75
C SER A 267 21.11 -8.59 -16.88
N SER A 268 21.16 -9.63 -16.03
CA SER A 268 20.25 -10.80 -16.14
C SER A 268 19.09 -10.80 -15.15
N LEU A 269 19.03 -9.88 -14.19
CA LEU A 269 17.97 -9.87 -13.16
C LEU A 269 16.84 -8.92 -13.51
N VAL A 270 17.19 -7.68 -13.85
CA VAL A 270 16.25 -6.60 -14.17
C VAL A 270 16.78 -5.77 -15.32
N ARG A 271 15.89 -5.32 -16.19
CA ARG A 271 16.15 -4.39 -17.29
C ARG A 271 15.01 -3.40 -17.38
N ALA A 272 15.32 -2.15 -17.70
CA ALA A 272 14.31 -1.13 -17.93
C ALA A 272 14.51 -0.43 -19.28
N VAL A 273 13.41 -0.05 -19.90
CA VAL A 273 13.39 0.66 -21.18
C VAL A 273 12.29 1.71 -21.18
N ASP A 274 12.61 2.89 -21.70
CA ASP A 274 11.64 3.91 -22.05
C ASP A 274 11.26 3.77 -23.54
N ASN A 275 10.11 4.32 -23.93
CA ASN A 275 9.60 4.33 -25.31
C ASN A 275 9.38 2.94 -25.93
N SER A 276 9.13 1.90 -25.12
CA SER A 276 8.86 0.55 -25.61
C SER A 276 7.41 0.32 -26.04
N LEU A 277 6.47 1.04 -25.42
CA LEU A 277 5.06 1.01 -25.79
C LEU A 277 4.75 2.07 -26.85
N PRO A 278 3.96 1.73 -27.90
CA PRO A 278 3.44 2.72 -28.81
C PRO A 278 2.61 3.79 -28.06
N PRO A 279 2.67 5.08 -28.46
CA PRO A 279 1.95 6.15 -27.76
C PRO A 279 0.45 5.89 -27.58
N ALA A 280 -0.23 5.35 -28.60
CA ALA A 280 -1.65 5.01 -28.52
C ALA A 280 -1.94 3.89 -27.51
N VAL A 281 -1.06 2.91 -27.38
CA VAL A 281 -1.18 1.81 -26.42
C VAL A 281 -0.97 2.33 -24.99
N LEU A 282 0.05 3.16 -24.79
CA LEU A 282 0.30 3.78 -23.49
C LEU A 282 -0.86 4.70 -23.09
N ALA A 283 -1.34 5.56 -23.99
CA ALA A 283 -2.48 6.44 -23.74
C ALA A 283 -3.74 5.64 -23.36
N HIS A 284 -4.00 4.54 -24.06
CA HIS A 284 -5.11 3.65 -23.73
C HIS A 284 -4.97 3.05 -22.31
N LEU A 285 -3.82 2.46 -21.97
CA LEU A 285 -3.59 1.93 -20.61
C LEU A 285 -3.78 2.99 -19.52
N ARG A 286 -3.34 4.23 -19.77
CA ARG A 286 -3.52 5.35 -18.84
C ARG A 286 -4.97 5.72 -18.65
N GLU A 287 -5.77 5.71 -19.71
CA GLU A 287 -7.20 5.95 -19.61
C GLU A 287 -7.90 4.81 -18.85
N VAL A 288 -7.57 3.55 -19.18
CA VAL A 288 -8.15 2.37 -18.51
C VAL A 288 -7.90 2.39 -17.01
N PHE A 289 -6.69 2.74 -16.59
CA PHE A 289 -6.26 2.69 -15.19
C PHE A 289 -6.08 4.06 -14.55
N ARG A 290 -6.69 5.13 -15.10
CA ARG A 290 -6.64 6.44 -14.45
C ARG A 290 -7.21 6.36 -13.02
N PRO A 291 -6.77 7.21 -12.06
CA PRO A 291 -7.25 7.14 -10.67
C PRO A 291 -8.78 7.18 -10.51
N SER A 292 -9.49 7.85 -11.42
CA SER A 292 -10.96 7.94 -11.46
C SER A 292 -11.65 6.81 -12.24
N SER A 293 -10.92 5.79 -12.66
CA SER A 293 -11.48 4.66 -13.42
C SER A 293 -12.45 3.84 -12.55
N THR A 294 -13.57 3.43 -13.15
CA THR A 294 -14.54 2.49 -12.56
C THR A 294 -13.91 1.12 -12.28
N PHE A 295 -12.74 0.83 -12.87
CA PHE A 295 -11.94 -0.33 -12.51
C PHE A 295 -11.65 -0.38 -11.00
N TRP A 296 -11.30 0.73 -10.36
CA TRP A 296 -10.91 0.69 -8.95
C TRP A 296 -12.09 0.42 -8.01
N THR A 297 -13.21 1.11 -8.25
CA THR A 297 -14.42 0.96 -7.43
C THR A 297 -15.08 -0.39 -7.65
N ALA A 298 -15.12 -0.90 -8.89
CA ALA A 298 -15.68 -2.21 -9.20
C ALA A 298 -14.94 -3.38 -8.52
N HIS A 299 -13.73 -3.15 -8.01
CA HIS A 299 -12.94 -4.16 -7.30
C HIS A 299 -12.69 -3.80 -5.83
N GLY A 300 -13.29 -2.74 -5.31
CA GLY A 300 -13.06 -2.26 -3.94
C GLY A 300 -11.59 -1.92 -3.65
N TYR A 301 -10.83 -1.43 -4.65
CA TYR A 301 -9.36 -1.34 -4.60
C TYR A 301 -8.78 -0.40 -3.50
N ASN A 302 -9.60 0.32 -2.74
CA ASN A 302 -9.17 1.06 -1.54
C ASN A 302 -10.09 0.83 -0.32
N GLU A 303 -10.93 -0.21 -0.35
CA GLU A 303 -11.79 -0.58 0.76
C GLU A 303 -11.00 -1.40 1.78
N HIS A 304 -11.20 -1.16 3.08
CA HIS A 304 -10.48 -1.81 4.18
C HIS A 304 -10.49 -3.36 4.16
N GLN A 305 -11.44 -3.96 3.44
CA GLN A 305 -11.57 -5.41 3.29
C GLN A 305 -11.04 -5.97 1.97
N SER A 306 -10.66 -5.16 0.99
CA SER A 306 -10.04 -5.74 -0.20
C SER A 306 -8.60 -6.11 0.15
N ASN A 307 -8.16 -7.29 -0.29
CA ASN A 307 -6.77 -7.71 -0.10
C ASN A 307 -5.77 -6.83 -0.89
N GLY A 308 -6.22 -5.69 -1.47
CA GLY A 308 -5.44 -4.79 -2.31
C GLY A 308 -4.87 -5.44 -3.58
N TYR A 309 -5.18 -6.72 -3.82
CA TYR A 309 -4.61 -7.56 -4.85
C TYR A 309 -5.67 -8.45 -5.48
N PHE A 310 -5.78 -8.32 -6.79
CA PHE A 310 -6.55 -9.17 -7.67
C PHE A 310 -5.89 -9.11 -9.04
N SER A 311 -6.06 -10.16 -9.83
CA SER A 311 -5.42 -10.28 -11.13
C SER A 311 -6.28 -11.09 -12.08
N TYR A 312 -6.03 -10.92 -13.37
CA TYR A 312 -6.74 -11.61 -14.44
C TYR A 312 -5.79 -12.34 -15.37
N VAL A 313 -6.15 -13.57 -15.74
CA VAL A 313 -5.39 -14.42 -16.67
C VAL A 313 -5.97 -14.30 -18.07
N VAL A 314 -5.11 -13.93 -19.03
CA VAL A 314 -5.39 -13.84 -20.46
C VAL A 314 -4.60 -14.91 -21.20
N ASP A 315 -5.28 -15.73 -21.99
CA ASP A 315 -4.66 -16.69 -22.90
C ASP A 315 -4.08 -15.98 -24.13
N LEU A 316 -2.77 -16.07 -24.33
CA LEU A 316 -2.07 -15.44 -25.45
C LEU A 316 -1.90 -16.37 -26.65
N ARG A 317 -2.12 -17.68 -26.51
CA ARG A 317 -1.92 -18.67 -27.58
C ARG A 317 -2.65 -18.33 -28.88
N PRO A 318 -3.90 -17.81 -28.87
CA PRO A 318 -4.59 -17.43 -30.11
C PRO A 318 -3.84 -16.36 -30.93
N PHE A 319 -3.05 -15.50 -30.28
CA PHE A 319 -2.32 -14.40 -30.90
C PHE A 319 -0.85 -14.74 -31.20
N LEU A 320 -0.33 -15.80 -30.60
CA LEU A 320 1.05 -16.28 -30.76
C LEU A 320 1.18 -17.44 -31.77
N HIS A 321 0.08 -17.86 -32.40
CA HIS A 321 0.08 -18.99 -33.33
C HIS A 321 1.06 -18.76 -34.50
N PRO A 322 2.00 -19.68 -34.79
CA PRO A 322 3.10 -19.42 -35.71
C PRO A 322 2.67 -19.30 -37.18
N ILE A 323 1.57 -19.95 -37.57
CA ILE A 323 1.11 -20.01 -38.96
C ILE A 323 0.03 -18.94 -39.25
N SER A 324 -0.78 -18.62 -38.25
CA SER A 324 -1.97 -17.78 -38.44
C SER A 324 -2.35 -17.14 -37.10
N PRO A 325 -1.58 -16.14 -36.64
CA PRO A 325 -1.89 -15.43 -35.41
C PRO A 325 -3.17 -14.62 -35.62
N LYS A 326 -4.12 -14.77 -34.69
CA LYS A 326 -5.30 -13.89 -34.70
C LYS A 326 -4.87 -12.46 -34.37
N PRO A 327 -5.50 -11.43 -34.98
CA PRO A 327 -5.27 -10.06 -34.56
C PRO A 327 -5.76 -9.88 -33.11
N PRO A 328 -5.09 -9.05 -32.30
CA PRO A 328 -5.59 -8.72 -30.97
C PRO A 328 -6.92 -7.98 -31.11
N PRO A 329 -7.96 -8.33 -30.33
CA PRO A 329 -9.28 -7.74 -30.49
C PRO A 329 -9.33 -6.27 -30.01
N THR A 330 -8.53 -5.90 -29.01
CA THR A 330 -8.53 -4.55 -28.41
C THR A 330 -7.12 -4.00 -28.21
N LEU A 331 -6.99 -2.68 -28.00
CA LEU A 331 -5.70 -2.08 -27.63
C LEU A 331 -5.16 -2.63 -26.31
N PHE A 332 -6.01 -3.11 -25.41
CA PHE A 332 -5.58 -3.78 -24.19
C PHE A 332 -4.81 -5.08 -24.51
N HIS A 333 -5.39 -5.97 -25.34
CA HIS A 333 -4.71 -7.21 -25.76
C HIS A 333 -3.42 -6.91 -26.53
N ALA A 334 -3.44 -5.86 -27.35
CA ALA A 334 -2.25 -5.37 -28.02
C ALA A 334 -1.14 -4.97 -27.04
N SER A 335 -1.50 -4.34 -25.92
CA SER A 335 -0.55 -3.94 -24.90
C SER A 335 0.18 -5.13 -24.30
N LEU A 336 -0.55 -6.21 -23.98
CA LEU A 336 0.02 -7.46 -23.48
C LEU A 336 1.01 -8.08 -24.47
N LEU A 337 0.66 -8.10 -25.77
CA LEU A 337 1.55 -8.62 -26.81
C LEU A 337 2.78 -7.74 -27.03
N HIS A 338 2.64 -6.41 -26.94
CA HIS A 338 3.79 -5.50 -27.02
C HIS A 338 4.74 -5.66 -25.82
N LEU A 339 4.19 -5.82 -24.61
CA LEU A 339 4.99 -6.09 -23.42
C LEU A 339 5.67 -7.46 -23.50
N LEU A 340 5.00 -8.50 -23.99
CA LEU A 340 5.61 -9.81 -24.20
C LEU A 340 6.77 -9.72 -25.22
N ARG A 341 6.58 -9.04 -26.35
CA ARG A 341 7.67 -8.84 -27.33
C ARG A 341 8.85 -8.06 -26.73
N THR A 342 8.56 -7.09 -25.88
CA THR A 342 9.59 -6.36 -25.11
C THR A 342 10.32 -7.31 -24.16
N ALA A 343 9.60 -8.16 -23.44
CA ALA A 343 10.16 -9.19 -22.57
C ALA A 343 11.01 -10.20 -23.34
N SER A 344 10.56 -10.70 -24.49
CA SER A 344 11.32 -11.61 -25.36
C SER A 344 12.56 -10.95 -25.94
N HIS A 345 12.56 -9.65 -26.18
CA HIS A 345 13.75 -8.93 -26.60
C HIS A 345 14.78 -8.79 -25.46
N LEU A 346 14.32 -8.47 -24.25
CA LEU A 346 15.19 -8.22 -23.10
C LEU A 346 15.64 -9.51 -22.37
N PHE A 347 14.82 -10.56 -22.41
CA PHE A 347 14.99 -11.86 -21.74
C PHE A 347 14.62 -13.03 -22.69
N PRO A 348 15.34 -13.20 -23.81
CA PRO A 348 14.95 -14.10 -24.90
C PRO A 348 14.80 -15.57 -24.49
N THR A 349 15.62 -16.06 -23.56
CA THR A 349 15.57 -17.45 -23.10
C THR A 349 14.42 -17.74 -22.13
N ARG A 350 13.88 -16.71 -21.46
CA ARG A 350 12.84 -16.87 -20.44
C ARG A 350 11.44 -16.67 -21.01
N ALA A 351 11.27 -15.68 -21.90
CA ALA A 351 9.94 -15.35 -22.42
C ALA A 351 9.51 -16.18 -23.65
N SER A 352 10.33 -17.14 -24.10
CA SER A 352 10.07 -17.93 -25.32
C SER A 352 8.95 -18.96 -25.16
N SER A 353 8.71 -19.46 -23.95
CA SER A 353 7.69 -20.47 -23.64
C SER A 353 6.36 -19.88 -23.15
N VAL A 354 6.23 -18.55 -23.13
CA VAL A 354 5.07 -17.87 -22.57
C VAL A 354 3.82 -18.15 -23.41
N THR A 355 2.75 -18.54 -22.71
CA THR A 355 1.45 -18.84 -23.30
C THR A 355 0.32 -18.01 -22.70
N HIS A 356 0.53 -17.42 -21.51
CA HIS A 356 -0.47 -16.63 -20.79
C HIS A 356 0.15 -15.34 -20.25
N ALA A 357 -0.70 -14.33 -20.05
CA ALA A 357 -0.39 -13.15 -19.27
C ALA A 357 -1.35 -13.08 -18.08
N GLU A 358 -0.82 -12.94 -16.88
CA GLU A 358 -1.60 -12.53 -15.72
C GLU A 358 -1.31 -11.05 -15.49
N PHE A 359 -2.35 -10.21 -15.43
CA PHE A 359 -2.15 -8.79 -15.14
C PHE A 359 -2.87 -8.36 -13.86
N TRP A 360 -2.30 -7.35 -13.22
CA TRP A 360 -2.90 -6.59 -12.14
C TRP A 360 -2.53 -5.13 -12.30
N ALA A 361 -3.22 -4.26 -11.58
CA ALA A 361 -2.93 -2.84 -11.59
C ALA A 361 -2.94 -2.29 -10.17
N HIS A 362 -2.15 -1.25 -9.94
CA HIS A 362 -2.09 -0.56 -8.68
C HIS A 362 -2.24 0.95 -8.86
N CYS A 363 -2.96 1.58 -7.95
CA CYS A 363 -3.14 3.02 -7.86
C CYS A 363 -2.96 3.43 -6.41
N ARG A 364 -1.72 3.72 -6.00
CA ARG A 364 -1.38 3.97 -4.60
C ARG A 364 -0.83 5.39 -4.39
N PRO A 365 -1.02 6.00 -3.21
CA PRO A 365 -0.27 7.20 -2.84
C PRO A 365 1.23 7.00 -3.01
N HIS A 366 1.97 8.07 -3.31
CA HIS A 366 3.42 7.96 -3.53
C HIS A 366 4.18 7.39 -2.32
N THR A 367 3.69 7.63 -1.10
CA THR A 367 4.25 7.15 0.18
C THR A 367 3.93 5.70 0.47
N SER A 368 3.19 5.01 -0.40
CA SER A 368 2.90 3.60 -0.26
C SER A 368 3.99 2.79 -0.97
N GLY A 369 4.63 1.92 -0.22
CA GLY A 369 5.46 0.86 -0.79
C GLY A 369 4.64 -0.32 -1.29
N HIS A 370 5.36 -1.37 -1.64
CA HIS A 370 4.83 -2.71 -1.88
C HIS A 370 5.79 -3.72 -1.27
N GLN A 371 5.22 -4.73 -0.61
CA GLN A 371 5.99 -5.74 0.09
C GLN A 371 6.99 -6.43 -0.81
N PHE A 372 8.18 -6.70 -0.26
CA PHE A 372 9.16 -7.55 -0.89
C PHE A 372 8.64 -8.98 -0.88
N HIS A 373 8.39 -9.51 -2.07
CA HIS A 373 7.76 -10.81 -2.27
C HIS A 373 8.30 -11.46 -3.55
N PHE A 374 7.85 -12.69 -3.77
CA PHE A 374 8.07 -13.42 -5.00
C PHE A 374 6.74 -13.57 -5.72
N ASP A 375 6.70 -13.30 -7.02
CA ASP A 375 5.50 -13.55 -7.82
C ASP A 375 5.28 -15.04 -7.90
N SER A 376 4.20 -15.56 -7.31
CA SER A 376 3.98 -17.01 -7.25
C SER A 376 2.56 -17.42 -7.60
N GLU A 377 2.43 -18.54 -8.30
CA GLU A 377 1.13 -19.13 -8.60
C GLU A 377 0.55 -19.72 -7.32
N ASN A 378 -0.64 -19.24 -6.93
CA ASN A 378 -1.38 -19.74 -5.76
C ASN A 378 -0.61 -19.66 -4.44
N GLU A 379 0.28 -18.67 -4.26
CA GLU A 379 1.09 -18.52 -3.05
C GLU A 379 1.92 -19.78 -2.72
N GLY A 380 2.24 -20.59 -3.74
CA GLY A 380 2.97 -21.85 -3.58
C GLY A 380 2.13 -23.05 -3.10
N VAL A 381 0.80 -22.90 -2.98
CA VAL A 381 -0.12 -23.98 -2.64
C VAL A 381 -0.38 -24.85 -3.86
N GLY A 382 0.23 -26.04 -3.93
CA GLY A 382 -0.06 -27.00 -5.01
C GLY A 382 0.65 -28.36 -4.88
N PRO A 383 0.07 -29.44 -5.44
CA PRO A 383 0.72 -30.74 -5.48
C PRO A 383 1.89 -30.71 -6.47
N GLY A 384 3.15 -30.70 -5.98
CA GLY A 384 4.30 -30.79 -6.88
C GLY A 384 5.64 -30.20 -6.43
N GLY A 385 5.72 -29.46 -5.33
CA GLY A 385 7.01 -29.07 -4.72
C GLY A 385 7.49 -27.65 -5.02
N GLY A 386 6.99 -26.69 -4.22
CA GLY A 386 7.48 -25.32 -4.16
C GLY A 386 6.69 -24.33 -5.03
N PRO A 387 6.87 -23.01 -4.81
CA PRO A 387 6.21 -21.98 -5.59
C PRO A 387 6.65 -21.99 -7.06
N ARG A 388 5.67 -21.83 -7.97
CA ARG A 388 5.91 -21.59 -9.40
C ARG A 388 5.93 -20.09 -9.63
N HIS A 389 6.91 -19.61 -10.39
CA HIS A 389 7.09 -18.19 -10.72
C HIS A 389 6.91 -17.99 -12.23
N PRO A 390 6.38 -16.83 -12.68
CA PRO A 390 6.41 -16.51 -14.10
C PRO A 390 7.87 -16.38 -14.57
N PRO A 391 8.23 -16.80 -15.80
CA PRO A 391 9.57 -16.56 -16.33
C PRO A 391 10.09 -15.12 -16.17
N CYS A 392 9.20 -14.13 -16.32
CA CYS A 392 9.46 -12.72 -16.07
C CYS A 392 8.18 -11.94 -15.77
N THR A 393 8.33 -10.83 -15.05
CA THR A 393 7.26 -9.87 -14.77
C THR A 393 7.64 -8.52 -15.35
N ALA A 394 6.68 -7.85 -15.99
CA ALA A 394 6.80 -6.49 -16.49
C ALA A 394 5.99 -5.51 -15.64
N ILE A 395 6.54 -4.33 -15.38
CA ILE A 395 5.88 -3.20 -14.73
C ILE A 395 5.90 -2.02 -15.69
N VAL A 396 4.74 -1.41 -15.89
CA VAL A 396 4.56 -0.16 -16.65
C VAL A 396 4.10 0.93 -15.69
N VAL A 397 4.84 2.04 -15.61
CA VAL A 397 4.41 3.21 -14.84
C VAL A 397 3.47 4.07 -15.69
N LEU A 398 2.24 4.24 -15.24
CA LEU A 398 1.17 4.95 -15.97
C LEU A 398 0.93 6.38 -15.48
N SER A 399 1.42 6.76 -14.29
CA SER A 399 1.29 8.13 -13.76
C SER A 399 2.01 9.18 -14.61
N ASP A 400 1.54 10.43 -14.62
CA ASP A 400 2.08 11.57 -15.38
C ASP A 400 3.40 12.17 -14.84
N GLY A 401 4.02 11.50 -13.87
CA GLY A 401 5.36 11.84 -13.40
C GLY A 401 6.07 10.68 -12.72
N SER A 402 7.25 10.96 -12.22
CA SER A 402 8.07 10.05 -11.40
C SER A 402 7.55 10.01 -9.96
N VAL A 403 6.32 9.53 -9.80
CA VAL A 403 5.61 9.47 -8.51
C VAL A 403 5.92 8.15 -7.80
N GLY A 404 6.24 8.23 -6.50
CA GLY A 404 6.55 7.08 -5.64
C GLY A 404 8.03 6.71 -5.60
N GLY A 405 8.38 5.70 -4.80
CA GLY A 405 9.76 5.21 -4.72
C GLY A 405 10.12 4.21 -5.82
N PRO A 406 11.38 3.77 -5.90
CA PRO A 406 11.84 2.84 -6.92
C PRO A 406 11.24 1.43 -6.75
N THR A 407 11.12 0.71 -7.87
CA THR A 407 11.01 -0.74 -7.82
C THR A 407 12.39 -1.31 -7.54
N VAL A 408 12.51 -2.21 -6.56
CA VAL A 408 13.76 -2.84 -6.17
C VAL A 408 13.69 -4.34 -6.43
N VAL A 409 14.71 -4.88 -7.08
CA VAL A 409 14.87 -6.29 -7.42
C VAL A 409 16.17 -6.79 -6.80
N THR A 410 16.16 -7.94 -6.15
CA THR A 410 17.33 -8.46 -5.43
C THR A 410 17.87 -9.74 -6.08
N GLU A 411 19.02 -10.21 -5.60
CA GLU A 411 19.58 -11.51 -5.97
C GLU A 411 18.97 -12.70 -5.21
N GLN A 412 18.11 -12.45 -4.23
CA GLN A 412 17.50 -13.48 -3.39
C GLN A 412 16.48 -14.26 -4.21
N VAL A 413 16.64 -15.57 -4.30
CA VAL A 413 15.78 -16.51 -5.02
C VAL A 413 15.19 -17.53 -4.06
N LEU A 414 13.93 -17.95 -4.24
CA LEU A 414 13.39 -19.11 -3.52
C LEU A 414 14.07 -20.37 -4.05
N ARG A 415 14.96 -20.96 -3.25
CA ARG A 415 15.55 -22.26 -3.57
C ARG A 415 14.69 -23.35 -2.95
N PRO A 416 14.19 -24.32 -3.75
CA PRO A 416 13.65 -25.55 -3.20
C PRO A 416 14.73 -26.21 -2.35
N THR A 417 14.53 -26.27 -1.04
CA THR A 417 15.40 -27.01 -0.14
C THR A 417 15.20 -28.50 -0.43
N VAL A 418 16.01 -29.05 -1.34
CA VAL A 418 16.15 -30.51 -1.44
C VAL A 418 16.91 -30.95 -0.19
N ARG A 419 16.21 -31.19 0.92
CA ARG A 419 16.80 -31.91 2.05
C ARG A 419 17.23 -33.27 1.49
N LYS A 420 18.54 -33.46 1.29
CA LYS A 420 19.16 -34.79 1.13
C LYS A 420 19.06 -35.53 2.47
N GLY A 421 17.84 -35.81 2.92
CA GLY A 421 17.58 -36.62 4.09
C GLY A 421 17.77 -38.08 3.74
N LYS A 422 18.76 -38.74 4.36
CA LYS A 422 18.73 -40.20 4.57
C LYS A 422 17.35 -40.51 5.14
N LYS A 423 16.59 -41.42 4.52
CA LYS A 423 15.27 -41.88 4.97
C LYS A 423 15.33 -42.32 6.45
N ALA A 424 15.04 -41.42 7.38
CA ALA A 424 14.72 -41.80 8.74
C ALA A 424 13.28 -42.32 8.72
N LYS A 425 13.15 -43.65 8.81
CA LYS A 425 11.86 -44.35 8.86
C LYS A 425 11.01 -43.76 10.00
N GLY A 426 9.88 -43.13 9.66
CA GLY A 426 8.73 -43.09 10.57
C GLY A 426 8.23 -41.74 11.08
N LYS A 427 8.83 -40.60 10.73
CA LYS A 427 8.20 -39.29 11.00
C LYS A 427 8.00 -38.53 9.70
N ARG A 428 6.75 -38.07 9.47
CA ARG A 428 6.45 -37.05 8.47
C ARG A 428 7.22 -35.78 8.90
N GLU A 429 8.40 -35.59 8.35
CA GLU A 429 9.09 -34.30 8.40
C GLU A 429 8.17 -33.29 7.70
N SER A 430 7.74 -32.25 8.41
CA SER A 430 7.28 -31.03 7.77
C SER A 430 8.39 -30.59 6.84
N GLN A 431 8.05 -30.43 5.56
CA GLN A 431 8.96 -29.95 4.55
C GLN A 431 9.22 -28.47 4.88
N ASP A 432 10.27 -28.17 5.64
CA ASP A 432 10.76 -26.80 5.79
C ASP A 432 11.31 -26.35 4.44
N VAL A 433 10.45 -25.66 3.70
CA VAL A 433 10.79 -24.93 2.50
C VAL A 433 11.53 -23.66 2.95
N THR A 434 12.60 -23.28 2.25
CA THR A 434 13.23 -21.94 2.27
C THR A 434 14.43 -21.64 3.19
N LYS A 435 15.51 -22.46 3.15
CA LYS A 435 16.84 -21.92 3.47
C LYS A 435 17.42 -21.17 2.26
N THR A 436 17.07 -19.90 2.11
CA THR A 436 17.71 -19.00 1.15
C THR A 436 18.69 -18.11 1.91
N GLY A 437 19.90 -17.89 1.36
CA GLY A 437 20.74 -16.82 1.90
C GLY A 437 20.09 -15.46 1.63
N LEU A 438 20.34 -14.49 2.49
CA LEU A 438 20.00 -13.08 2.22
C LEU A 438 20.66 -12.62 0.91
N ALA A 439 20.01 -11.71 0.18
CA ALA A 439 20.61 -11.10 -1.00
C ALA A 439 21.85 -10.27 -0.65
N ASP A 440 22.92 -10.46 -1.43
CA ASP A 440 24.11 -9.63 -1.36
C ASP A 440 23.93 -8.30 -2.11
N SER A 441 23.14 -8.30 -3.20
CA SER A 441 22.89 -7.11 -4.02
C SER A 441 21.40 -6.86 -4.27
N ALA A 442 21.09 -5.58 -4.45
CA ALA A 442 19.80 -5.11 -4.97
C ALA A 442 20.00 -4.09 -6.10
N PHE A 443 19.01 -4.00 -6.98
CA PHE A 443 18.97 -3.12 -8.14
C PHE A 443 17.66 -2.34 -8.13
N ALA A 444 17.75 -1.02 -8.18
CA ALA A 444 16.61 -0.12 -8.19
C ALA A 444 16.34 0.46 -9.57
N VAL A 445 15.06 0.54 -9.93
CA VAL A 445 14.58 1.26 -11.10
C VAL A 445 13.59 2.32 -10.65
N GLY A 446 13.96 3.58 -10.83
CA GLY A 446 13.09 4.70 -10.50
C GLY A 446 11.89 4.81 -11.45
N PRO A 447 10.73 5.26 -10.95
CA PRO A 447 9.53 5.40 -11.77
C PRO A 447 9.69 6.53 -12.80
N ALA A 448 9.17 6.33 -14.01
CA ALA A 448 9.02 7.38 -15.02
C ALA A 448 7.82 7.06 -15.94
N PRO A 449 7.09 8.07 -16.45
CA PRO A 449 5.91 7.83 -17.29
C PRO A 449 6.20 6.92 -18.49
N GLY A 450 5.43 5.85 -18.64
CA GLY A 450 5.57 4.88 -19.74
C GLY A 450 6.79 3.97 -19.65
N ARG A 451 7.64 4.11 -18.62
CA ARG A 451 8.80 3.22 -18.41
C ARG A 451 8.33 1.80 -18.19
N VAL A 452 8.97 0.87 -18.91
CA VAL A 452 8.76 -0.56 -18.75
C VAL A 452 9.96 -1.18 -18.06
N THR A 453 9.72 -1.75 -16.87
CA THR A 453 10.72 -2.50 -16.10
C THR A 453 10.39 -3.98 -16.18
N ILE A 454 11.33 -4.81 -16.62
CA ILE A 454 11.16 -6.27 -16.72
C ILE A 454 12.22 -6.94 -15.86
N PHE A 455 11.81 -7.87 -15.02
CA PHE A 455 12.70 -8.62 -14.16
C PHE A 455 12.31 -10.09 -14.12
N ARG A 456 13.24 -10.93 -13.67
CA ARG A 456 12.97 -12.35 -13.41
C ARG A 456 11.99 -12.45 -12.24
N ALA A 457 10.90 -13.17 -12.37
CA ALA A 457 9.91 -13.20 -11.29
C ALA A 457 10.25 -14.23 -10.18
N ASP A 458 11.34 -14.98 -10.35
CA ASP A 458 11.88 -15.92 -9.37
C ASP A 458 12.78 -15.28 -8.31
N VAL A 459 12.91 -13.94 -8.32
CA VAL A 459 13.67 -13.17 -7.32
C VAL A 459 12.78 -12.30 -6.44
N LEU A 460 13.26 -12.04 -5.22
CA LEU A 460 12.60 -11.16 -4.27
C LEU A 460 12.65 -9.73 -4.79
N HIS A 461 11.50 -9.08 -4.81
CA HIS A 461 11.36 -7.73 -5.32
C HIS A 461 10.20 -7.01 -4.63
N GLY A 462 10.23 -5.69 -4.64
CA GLY A 462 9.20 -4.85 -4.03
C GLY A 462 9.25 -3.42 -4.53
N VAL A 463 8.48 -2.55 -3.87
CA VAL A 463 8.49 -1.11 -4.14
C VAL A 463 8.78 -0.39 -2.83
N VAL A 464 9.83 0.42 -2.82
CA VAL A 464 10.14 1.26 -1.66
C VAL A 464 9.14 2.42 -1.61
N PRO A 465 8.64 2.83 -0.43
CA PRO A 465 7.85 4.04 -0.28
C PRO A 465 8.53 5.27 -0.89
N GLY A 466 7.74 6.16 -1.51
CA GLY A 466 8.20 7.48 -1.94
C GLY A 466 8.78 8.28 -0.77
N LYS A 467 9.93 8.91 -0.99
CA LYS A 467 10.58 9.80 -0.02
C LYS A 467 10.12 11.24 -0.27
N PRO A 468 9.58 11.94 0.74
CA PRO A 468 9.35 13.38 0.64
C PRO A 468 10.67 14.18 0.82
N PRO A 469 10.75 15.43 0.32
CA PRO A 469 9.72 16.12 -0.43
C PRO A 469 9.57 15.58 -1.86
N THR A 470 8.33 15.37 -2.31
CA THR A 470 8.09 14.98 -3.70
C THR A 470 8.36 16.19 -4.60
N PRO A 471 9.16 16.06 -5.68
CA PRO A 471 9.31 17.13 -6.64
C PRO A 471 7.92 17.52 -7.14
N VAL A 472 7.53 18.79 -6.97
CA VAL A 472 6.26 19.29 -7.49
C VAL A 472 6.35 19.19 -9.01
N SER A 473 5.71 18.19 -9.62
CA SER A 473 5.57 18.18 -11.08
C SER A 473 4.81 19.45 -11.45
N SER A 474 5.36 20.24 -12.37
CA SER A 474 4.77 21.50 -12.86
C SER A 474 3.24 21.39 -12.96
N ALA A 475 2.56 22.32 -12.30
CA ALA A 475 1.17 22.28 -11.81
C ALA A 475 0.04 22.14 -12.86
N GLU A 476 0.28 21.60 -14.04
CA GLU A 476 -0.72 21.58 -15.12
C GLU A 476 -1.79 20.49 -14.94
N ASN A 477 -1.60 19.49 -14.08
CA ASN A 477 -2.65 18.50 -13.80
C ASN A 477 -2.57 17.92 -12.37
N PRO A 478 -3.22 18.56 -11.36
CA PRO A 478 -3.14 18.12 -9.96
C PRO A 478 -3.72 16.72 -9.71
N SER A 479 -4.61 16.22 -10.59
CA SER A 479 -5.34 14.96 -10.41
C SER A 479 -4.48 13.69 -10.44
N PHE A 480 -3.37 13.67 -11.18
CA PHE A 480 -2.42 12.53 -11.22
C PHE A 480 -1.22 12.72 -10.28
N SER A 481 -1.03 13.92 -9.74
CA SER A 481 0.27 14.36 -9.19
C SER A 481 0.72 13.64 -7.91
N THR A 482 -0.17 12.92 -7.21
CA THR A 482 0.13 12.31 -5.90
C THR A 482 0.05 10.78 -5.85
N ARG A 483 -0.43 10.15 -6.92
CA ARG A 483 -0.63 8.70 -6.98
C ARG A 483 0.25 8.04 -8.04
N ARG A 484 0.95 6.97 -7.64
CA ARG A 484 1.64 6.08 -8.55
C ARG A 484 0.64 5.08 -9.10
N VAL A 485 0.41 5.14 -10.41
CA VAL A 485 -0.36 4.13 -11.13
C VAL A 485 0.62 3.20 -11.83
N SER A 486 0.53 1.90 -11.55
CA SER A 486 1.37 0.87 -12.18
C SER A 486 0.50 -0.23 -12.77
N PHE A 487 0.83 -0.68 -13.97
CA PHE A 487 0.24 -1.85 -14.60
C PHE A 487 1.30 -2.95 -14.66
N MET A 488 0.99 -4.13 -14.15
CA MET A 488 1.94 -5.23 -14.04
C MET A 488 1.43 -6.44 -14.80
N VAL A 489 2.36 -7.19 -15.39
CA VAL A 489 2.06 -8.40 -16.14
C VAL A 489 3.08 -9.49 -15.80
N GLY A 490 2.62 -10.56 -15.18
CA GLY A 490 3.36 -11.83 -15.07
C GLY A 490 3.17 -12.65 -16.34
N PHE A 491 4.27 -13.01 -17.00
CA PHE A 491 4.22 -13.83 -18.22
C PHE A 491 4.45 -15.29 -17.88
N TRP A 492 3.45 -16.12 -18.12
CA TRP A 492 3.42 -17.52 -17.68
C TRP A 492 3.56 -18.50 -18.85
N ASP A 493 4.32 -19.58 -18.65
CA ASP A 493 4.36 -20.73 -19.56
C ASP A 493 3.13 -21.64 -19.43
N GLY A 494 2.35 -21.44 -18.37
CA GLY A 494 1.03 -21.98 -18.10
C GLY A 494 0.59 -21.51 -16.71
N ILE A 495 -0.66 -21.09 -16.58
CA ILE A 495 -1.26 -20.72 -15.29
C ILE A 495 -2.73 -21.08 -15.33
N LYS A 496 -3.28 -21.51 -14.20
CA LYS A 496 -4.72 -21.77 -14.09
C LYS A 496 -5.47 -20.51 -13.66
N ALA A 497 -6.44 -20.10 -14.46
CA ALA A 497 -7.46 -19.18 -14.00
C ALA A 497 -8.33 -19.84 -12.93
N ARG A 498 -8.78 -19.06 -11.93
CA ARG A 498 -9.59 -19.52 -10.80
C ARG A 498 -10.85 -18.68 -10.70
N GLU A 499 -11.98 -19.34 -10.48
CA GLU A 499 -13.21 -18.61 -10.19
C GLU A 499 -13.06 -17.84 -8.86
N PRO A 500 -13.51 -16.58 -8.81
CA PRO A 500 -13.48 -15.81 -7.58
C PRO A 500 -14.36 -16.46 -6.49
N PRO A 501 -13.97 -16.36 -5.21
CA PRO A 501 -14.84 -16.79 -4.12
C PRO A 501 -16.10 -15.94 -4.11
N VAL A 502 -17.24 -16.59 -3.93
CA VAL A 502 -18.55 -15.95 -3.83
C VAL A 502 -18.80 -15.59 -2.37
N LEU A 503 -19.12 -14.32 -2.11
CA LEU A 503 -19.49 -13.81 -0.80
C LEU A 503 -20.88 -14.31 -0.37
N PRO A 504 -21.23 -14.24 0.92
CA PRO A 504 -22.56 -14.64 1.41
C PRO A 504 -23.73 -13.91 0.74
N ASP A 505 -23.49 -12.71 0.20
CA ASP A 505 -24.47 -11.91 -0.54
C ASP A 505 -24.59 -12.29 -2.03
N GLY A 506 -23.86 -13.33 -2.47
CA GLY A 506 -23.85 -13.81 -3.85
C GLY A 506 -22.90 -13.05 -4.79
N ARG A 507 -22.22 -12.00 -4.34
CA ARG A 507 -21.25 -11.26 -5.17
C ARG A 507 -19.92 -12.01 -5.24
N ALA A 508 -19.28 -12.01 -6.41
CA ALA A 508 -17.92 -12.50 -6.56
C ALA A 508 -16.92 -11.51 -5.93
N ARG A 509 -16.06 -11.98 -5.03
CA ARG A 509 -14.97 -11.17 -4.48
C ARG A 509 -13.78 -11.21 -5.43
N PRO A 510 -13.24 -10.05 -5.86
CA PRO A 510 -12.00 -10.00 -6.61
C PRO A 510 -10.89 -10.80 -5.93
N SER A 511 -10.16 -11.61 -6.69
CA SER A 511 -9.12 -12.50 -6.19
C SER A 511 -7.98 -12.68 -7.19
N ALA A 512 -6.98 -13.46 -6.83
CA ALA A 512 -5.83 -13.73 -7.67
C ALA A 512 -6.14 -14.74 -8.79
N SER A 513 -5.65 -14.42 -9.98
CA SER A 513 -5.67 -15.23 -11.19
C SER A 513 -7.08 -15.54 -11.68
N MET A 514 -7.98 -14.57 -11.66
CA MET A 514 -9.34 -14.73 -12.18
C MET A 514 -9.36 -14.95 -13.69
N PRO A 515 -10.39 -15.62 -14.24
CA PRO A 515 -10.59 -15.66 -15.68
C PRO A 515 -10.81 -14.23 -16.21
N PHE A 516 -10.12 -13.88 -17.31
CA PHE A 516 -10.38 -12.60 -17.96
C PHE A 516 -11.84 -12.54 -18.47
N PRO A 517 -12.58 -11.43 -18.25
CA PRO A 517 -13.98 -11.38 -18.60
C PRO A 517 -14.23 -11.63 -20.09
N PRO A 518 -15.25 -12.43 -20.46
CA PRO A 518 -15.61 -12.61 -21.85
C PRO A 518 -16.18 -11.32 -22.44
N ALA A 519 -16.19 -11.20 -23.78
CA ALA A 519 -16.70 -10.02 -24.48
C ALA A 519 -18.16 -9.64 -24.12
N HIS A 520 -18.97 -10.61 -23.69
CA HIS A 520 -20.36 -10.42 -23.29
C HIS A 520 -20.55 -10.25 -21.77
N SER A 521 -19.47 -10.06 -21.01
CA SER A 521 -19.54 -9.77 -19.57
C SER A 521 -20.40 -8.54 -19.29
N SER A 522 -21.09 -8.49 -18.15
CA SER A 522 -21.84 -7.29 -17.73
C SER A 522 -21.01 -6.28 -16.92
N HIS A 523 -19.71 -6.52 -16.74
CA HIS A 523 -18.87 -5.62 -15.96
C HIS A 523 -18.66 -4.28 -16.69
N SER A 524 -19.20 -3.20 -16.13
CA SER A 524 -19.09 -1.84 -16.71
C SER A 524 -17.65 -1.43 -16.93
N TRP A 525 -16.76 -1.66 -15.96
CA TRP A 525 -15.33 -1.35 -16.09
C TRP A 525 -14.72 -2.00 -17.34
N TYR A 526 -15.14 -3.22 -17.70
CA TYR A 526 -14.62 -3.92 -18.85
C TYR A 526 -15.09 -3.29 -20.18
N HIS A 527 -16.35 -2.89 -20.26
CA HIS A 527 -16.90 -2.23 -21.45
C HIS A 527 -16.39 -0.81 -21.63
N ASP A 528 -16.46 -0.02 -20.57
CA ASP A 528 -16.13 1.40 -20.58
C ASP A 528 -14.64 1.62 -20.88
N THR A 529 -13.79 0.69 -20.42
CA THR A 529 -12.33 0.87 -20.49
C THR A 529 -11.66 -0.07 -21.50
N ILE A 530 -11.88 -1.39 -21.43
CA ILE A 530 -11.08 -2.37 -22.18
C ILE A 530 -11.62 -2.61 -23.60
N LEU A 531 -12.95 -2.71 -23.75
CA LEU A 531 -13.57 -2.99 -25.05
C LEU A 531 -13.79 -1.74 -25.91
N SER A 532 -13.75 -0.55 -25.32
CA SER A 532 -14.08 0.71 -26.01
C SER A 532 -13.14 1.06 -27.16
N THR A 533 -11.92 0.48 -27.20
CA THR A 533 -10.93 0.78 -28.25
C THR A 533 -10.47 -0.46 -29.01
N PRO A 534 -10.96 -0.68 -30.26
CA PRO A 534 -10.46 -1.77 -31.10
C PRO A 534 -8.96 -1.58 -31.36
N ALA A 535 -8.20 -2.68 -31.47
CA ALA A 535 -6.74 -2.60 -31.59
C ALA A 535 -6.25 -1.84 -32.83
N GLY A 536 -7.10 -1.72 -33.86
CA GLY A 536 -6.71 -1.22 -35.17
C GLY A 536 -5.54 -2.01 -35.76
N LYS A 537 -4.78 -1.39 -36.66
CA LYS A 537 -3.46 -1.91 -37.07
C LYS A 537 -2.44 -1.46 -36.03
N LEU A 538 -1.89 -2.41 -35.28
CA LEU A 538 -0.79 -2.09 -34.37
C LEU A 538 0.44 -1.63 -35.14
N PRO A 539 1.13 -0.59 -34.66
CA PRO A 539 2.43 -0.23 -35.21
C PRO A 539 3.39 -1.42 -35.05
N PRO A 540 4.28 -1.64 -36.04
CA PRO A 540 5.23 -2.74 -35.97
C PRO A 540 6.09 -2.61 -34.72
N PHE A 541 6.38 -3.74 -34.09
CA PHE A 541 7.34 -3.78 -32.98
C PHE A 541 8.71 -3.33 -33.49
N ASN A 542 9.28 -2.32 -32.83
CA ASN A 542 10.57 -1.76 -33.24
C ASN A 542 11.44 -1.46 -32.01
N ALA A 543 12.28 -2.43 -31.66
CA ALA A 543 13.20 -2.31 -30.53
C ALA A 543 14.25 -1.21 -30.70
N SER A 544 14.52 -0.71 -31.91
CA SER A 544 15.48 0.40 -32.11
C SER A 544 14.99 1.74 -31.57
N LYS A 545 13.70 1.85 -31.24
CA LYS A 545 13.12 3.01 -30.55
C LYS A 545 13.27 2.95 -29.03
N PHE A 546 13.66 1.80 -28.49
CA PHE A 546 13.80 1.64 -27.05
C PHE A 546 14.94 2.52 -26.57
N THR A 547 14.72 3.20 -25.46
CA THR A 547 15.78 3.93 -24.77
C THR A 547 16.13 3.14 -23.52
N PRO A 548 17.28 2.44 -23.48
CA PRO A 548 17.68 1.67 -22.31
C PRO A 548 17.79 2.56 -21.06
N VAL A 549 17.31 2.04 -19.95
CA VAL A 549 17.41 2.64 -18.62
C VAL A 549 18.20 1.68 -17.76
N GLU A 550 19.36 2.13 -17.28
CA GLU A 550 20.23 1.30 -16.46
C GLU A 550 19.65 1.17 -15.04
N PRO A 551 19.36 -0.05 -14.55
CA PRO A 551 19.05 -0.26 -13.15
C PRO A 551 20.25 0.15 -12.29
N VAL A 552 19.98 0.85 -11.19
CA VAL A 552 21.05 1.30 -10.29
C VAL A 552 21.27 0.26 -9.22
N LYS A 553 22.49 -0.28 -9.15
CA LYS A 553 22.89 -1.15 -8.04
C LYS A 553 22.89 -0.36 -6.74
N MET A 554 22.14 -0.83 -5.75
CA MET A 554 22.05 -0.19 -4.45
C MET A 554 23.35 -0.44 -3.67
N PRO A 555 23.96 0.60 -3.08
CA PRO A 555 25.10 0.40 -2.21
C PRO A 555 24.65 -0.31 -0.93
N GLY A 556 25.54 -1.08 -0.30
CA GLY A 556 25.26 -1.74 0.98
C GLY A 556 24.43 -3.03 0.88
N ALA A 557 24.02 -3.52 2.05
CA ALA A 557 23.28 -4.77 2.19
C ALA A 557 21.79 -4.56 1.88
N VAL A 558 21.12 -5.62 1.40
CA VAL A 558 19.66 -5.59 1.19
C VAL A 558 18.91 -5.57 2.52
N TRP A 559 19.43 -6.30 3.50
CA TRP A 559 18.87 -6.43 4.83
C TRP A 559 19.92 -6.05 5.87
N GLU A 560 19.52 -5.27 6.88
CA GLU A 560 20.34 -4.84 8.00
C GLU A 560 19.65 -5.20 9.32
N ARG A 561 20.43 -5.57 10.34
CA ARG A 561 19.88 -5.67 11.70
C ARG A 561 19.54 -4.27 12.21
N VAL A 562 18.44 -4.16 12.94
CA VAL A 562 18.08 -2.94 13.65
C VAL A 562 19.17 -2.66 14.70
N GLY A 563 19.70 -1.43 14.74
CA GLY A 563 20.83 -1.04 15.60
C GLY A 563 22.22 -1.13 14.95
N GLY A 564 22.31 -1.48 13.67
CA GLY A 564 23.51 -1.21 12.85
C GLY A 564 24.60 -2.29 12.83
N ALA A 565 24.39 -3.45 13.45
CA ALA A 565 25.25 -4.60 13.21
C ALA A 565 25.04 -5.11 11.77
N ALA A 566 26.06 -5.00 10.92
CA ALA A 566 25.97 -5.56 9.56
C ALA A 566 25.81 -7.08 9.65
N ALA A 567 24.86 -7.64 8.89
CA ALA A 567 24.57 -9.08 8.84
C ALA A 567 25.81 -9.97 8.60
N ASN A 568 26.83 -9.39 7.96
CA ASN A 568 28.04 -10.10 7.56
C ASN A 568 29.12 -10.21 8.67
N GLU A 569 28.99 -9.51 9.80
CA GLU A 569 30.01 -9.50 10.85
C GLU A 569 29.91 -10.71 11.81
N SER A 570 28.75 -11.37 11.90
CA SER A 570 28.55 -12.48 12.85
C SER A 570 29.09 -13.84 12.35
N GLY A 571 29.59 -13.94 11.10
CA GLY A 571 30.12 -15.19 10.52
C GLY A 571 29.08 -16.30 10.32
N SER A 572 27.87 -16.12 10.85
CA SER A 572 26.66 -16.86 10.55
C SER A 572 26.02 -16.19 9.34
N ARG A 573 25.92 -16.90 8.20
CA ARG A 573 24.99 -16.47 7.14
C ARG A 573 23.60 -16.69 7.70
N ASP A 574 23.14 -15.69 8.45
CA ASP A 574 21.85 -15.69 9.12
C ASP A 574 20.76 -16.05 8.10
N GLU A 575 19.88 -16.93 8.53
CA GLU A 575 18.72 -17.37 7.76
C GLU A 575 17.87 -16.15 7.42
N VAL A 576 17.06 -16.22 6.34
CA VAL A 576 16.09 -15.13 6.09
C VAL A 576 15.20 -15.03 7.33
N PRO A 577 15.17 -13.87 8.01
CA PRO A 577 14.31 -13.68 9.16
C PRO A 577 12.85 -13.80 8.72
N ASP A 578 11.98 -14.27 9.62
CA ASP A 578 10.56 -14.28 9.32
C ASP A 578 10.10 -12.84 9.02
N TYR A 579 9.24 -12.70 8.01
CA TYR A 579 8.86 -11.38 7.49
C TYR A 579 8.21 -10.48 8.55
N GLU A 580 7.61 -11.05 9.59
CA GLU A 580 7.02 -10.31 10.71
C GLU A 580 8.06 -9.53 11.53
N TYR A 581 9.33 -9.98 11.54
CA TYR A 581 10.44 -9.28 12.20
C TYR A 581 11.22 -8.35 11.24
N CYS A 582 10.74 -8.17 10.00
CA CYS A 582 11.42 -7.43 8.94
C CYS A 582 10.68 -6.13 8.59
N PHE A 583 11.24 -4.99 8.96
CA PHE A 583 10.70 -3.69 8.58
C PHE A 583 11.03 -3.33 7.12
N GLN A 584 9.98 -3.14 6.30
CA GLN A 584 10.11 -2.81 4.88
C GLN A 584 9.60 -1.41 4.53
N GLY A 585 9.12 -0.66 5.52
CA GLY A 585 8.71 0.73 5.35
C GLY A 585 7.21 0.99 5.11
N PHE A 586 6.30 0.05 5.37
CA PHE A 586 4.86 0.28 5.18
C PHE A 586 4.00 -0.51 6.15
#